data_AF-A0A3D0JVV1-F1
#
_entry.id   AF-A0A3D0JVV1-F1
#
_cell.length_a   1.000
_cell.length_b   1.000
_cell.length_c   1.000
_cell.angle_alpha   90.00
_cell.angle_beta   90.00
_cell.angle_gamma   90.00
#
_symmetry.space_group_name_H-M   'P 1'
#
loop_
_entity.id
_entity.type
_entity.pdbx_description
1 polymer ?
#
loop_
_entity_poly.entity_id
_entity_poly.type
_entity_poly.pdbx_seq_one_letter_code
_entity_poly.pdbx_strand_id
1 'polypeptide(L)'
;MNDVSVIDRFLEVFGLYIDTGFGLLGGEVAFLTMTLVVIDMTLAGLFWAMGGEDVSAKLIRKTLYVGAFAFIIGNFNALAKIVFNSFAGLGLLASGSGLSHAEFLQPGRLATIGVDAGGPLLEQISKLSGFPEVFGNLHTILVLFLAWLVVIVSFFFLAIQLFVTLVEFKLTTLAGFVLVPFALWNKTAFLAEKVLGNVVSSGVKVLVLAVIVGIGTGLFAEFQVHPDEPSIDHALVVMLASLALLALGIFGPGIATGLISGGPQLGAGAMAGAALGAAGT
;
A
#
# COMPACT_ATOMS: atom_id res chain seq x y z
N MET A 1 -8.51 -25.95 1.20
CA MET A 1 -7.30 -25.10 1.15
C MET A 1 -7.68 -23.68 1.59
N ASN A 2 -7.99 -23.49 2.89
CA ASN A 2 -8.49 -22.22 3.46
C ASN A 2 -7.43 -21.50 4.33
N ASP A 3 -6.15 -21.88 4.25
CA ASP A 3 -5.10 -21.35 5.13
C ASP A 3 -4.34 -20.14 4.56
N VAL A 4 -4.41 -19.90 3.25
CA VAL A 4 -3.73 -18.75 2.62
C VAL A 4 -4.46 -17.42 2.92
N SER A 5 -5.75 -17.47 3.21
CA SER A 5 -6.58 -16.34 3.64
C SER A 5 -6.38 -15.93 5.11
N VAL A 6 -5.44 -16.56 5.82
CA VAL A 6 -5.04 -16.12 7.17
C VAL A 6 -4.57 -14.66 7.15
N ILE A 7 -3.87 -14.23 6.09
CA ILE A 7 -3.42 -12.84 5.96
C ILE A 7 -4.59 -11.84 5.82
N ASP A 8 -5.69 -12.26 5.20
CA ASP A 8 -6.91 -11.44 5.09
C ASP A 8 -7.59 -11.32 6.45
N ARG A 9 -7.62 -12.40 7.24
CA ARG A 9 -8.11 -12.37 8.62
C ARG A 9 -7.24 -11.45 9.50
N PHE A 10 -5.92 -11.47 9.34
CA PHE A 10 -5.05 -10.51 10.02
C PHE A 10 -5.41 -9.08 9.62
N LEU A 11 -5.59 -8.82 8.31
CA LEU A 11 -5.94 -7.48 7.82
C LEU A 11 -7.28 -6.99 8.37
N GLU A 12 -8.27 -7.87 8.46
CA GLU A 12 -9.57 -7.59 9.06
C GLU A 12 -9.43 -7.22 10.54
N VAL A 13 -8.68 -8.02 11.31
CA VAL A 13 -8.42 -7.76 12.73
C VAL A 13 -7.71 -6.43 12.92
N PHE A 14 -6.60 -6.18 12.21
CA PHE A 14 -5.91 -4.90 12.25
C PHE A 14 -6.82 -3.74 11.84
N GLY A 15 -7.63 -3.94 10.80
CA GLY A 15 -8.60 -2.96 10.32
C GLY A 15 -9.63 -2.59 11.39
N LEU A 16 -10.18 -3.58 12.10
CA LEU A 16 -11.14 -3.40 13.18
C LEU A 16 -10.52 -2.66 14.35
N TYR A 17 -9.34 -3.08 14.83
CA TYR A 17 -8.65 -2.41 15.93
C TYR A 17 -8.30 -0.95 15.59
N ILE A 18 -7.84 -0.67 14.36
CA ILE A 18 -7.55 0.70 13.94
C ILE A 18 -8.84 1.54 13.86
N ASP A 19 -9.92 1.00 13.31
CA ASP A 19 -11.21 1.70 13.25
C ASP A 19 -11.79 1.98 14.66
N THR A 20 -11.63 1.06 15.61
CA THR A 20 -11.97 1.33 17.03
C THR A 20 -11.09 2.42 17.64
N GLY A 21 -9.82 2.50 17.23
CA GLY A 21 -8.88 3.54 17.66
C GLY A 21 -9.39 4.96 17.37
N PHE A 22 -10.02 5.19 16.21
CA PHE A 22 -10.61 6.51 15.90
C PHE A 22 -11.75 6.86 16.86
N GLY A 23 -12.58 5.88 17.25
CA GLY A 23 -13.65 6.10 18.22
C GLY A 23 -13.12 6.40 19.61
N LEU A 24 -12.11 5.65 20.07
CA LEU A 24 -11.50 5.82 21.38
C LEU A 24 -10.76 7.17 21.50
N LEU A 25 -10.05 7.58 20.45
CA LEU A 25 -9.28 8.83 20.44
C LEU A 25 -10.15 10.06 20.10
N GLY A 26 -11.37 9.86 19.60
CA GLY A 26 -12.22 10.95 19.12
C GLY A 26 -12.52 12.01 20.17
N GLY A 27 -12.75 11.61 21.42
CA GLY A 27 -12.99 12.54 22.54
C GLY A 27 -11.77 13.42 22.84
N GLU A 28 -10.58 12.82 22.92
CA GLU A 28 -9.33 13.53 23.19
C GLU A 28 -8.94 14.46 22.04
N VAL A 29 -9.10 14.01 20.79
CA VAL A 29 -8.86 14.83 19.60
C VAL A 29 -9.82 16.00 19.54
N ALA A 30 -11.10 15.80 19.88
CA ALA A 30 -12.09 16.87 19.95
C ALA A 30 -11.73 17.90 21.04
N PHE A 31 -11.32 17.44 22.23
CA PHE A 31 -10.87 18.31 23.32
C PHE A 31 -9.64 19.15 22.91
N LEU A 32 -8.63 18.51 22.32
CA LEU A 32 -7.44 19.18 21.82
C LEU A 32 -7.79 20.22 20.75
N THR A 33 -8.66 19.85 19.80
CA THR A 33 -9.15 20.74 18.74
C THR A 33 -9.84 21.95 19.33
N MET A 34 -10.81 21.76 20.25
CA MET A 34 -11.51 22.87 20.88
C MET A 34 -10.57 23.79 21.64
N THR A 35 -9.62 23.23 22.38
CA THR A 35 -8.63 24.01 23.13
C THR A 35 -7.78 24.87 22.18
N LEU A 36 -7.26 24.28 21.11
CA LEU A 36 -6.45 25.00 20.12
C LEU A 36 -7.26 26.09 19.41
N VAL A 37 -8.51 25.81 19.02
CA VAL A 37 -9.42 26.81 18.43
C VAL A 37 -9.65 27.97 19.39
N VAL A 38 -9.92 27.70 20.67
CA VAL A 38 -10.19 28.76 21.66
C VAL A 38 -8.97 29.65 21.86
N ILE A 39 -7.78 29.07 22.01
CA ILE A 39 -6.55 29.85 22.17
C ILE A 39 -6.29 30.72 20.92
N ASP A 40 -6.39 30.12 19.74
CA ASP A 40 -6.16 30.79 18.46
C ASP A 40 -7.17 31.93 18.21
N MET A 41 -8.46 31.71 18.49
CA MET A 41 -9.50 32.73 18.38
C MET A 41 -9.34 33.85 19.42
N THR A 42 -8.95 33.52 20.65
CA THR A 42 -8.71 34.52 21.70
C THR A 42 -7.57 35.46 21.32
N LEU A 43 -6.45 34.90 20.83
CA LEU A 43 -5.31 35.71 20.39
C LEU A 43 -5.63 36.54 19.16
N ALA A 44 -6.31 35.95 18.16
CA ALA A 44 -6.74 36.68 16.99
C ALA A 44 -7.65 37.87 17.36
N GLY A 45 -8.61 37.65 18.27
CA GLY A 45 -9.49 38.68 18.80
C GLY A 45 -8.73 39.81 19.51
N LEU A 46 -7.75 39.47 20.37
CA LEU A 46 -6.90 40.47 21.04
C LEU A 46 -6.10 41.31 20.03
N PHE A 47 -5.48 40.69 19.03
CA PHE A 47 -4.73 41.43 18.00
C PHE A 47 -5.63 42.32 17.14
N TRP A 48 -6.84 41.88 16.80
CA TRP A 48 -7.81 42.71 16.07
C TRP A 48 -8.29 43.88 16.91
N ALA A 49 -8.54 43.69 18.21
CA ALA A 49 -8.94 44.75 19.12
C ALA A 49 -7.87 45.84 19.29
N MET A 50 -6.58 45.48 19.21
CA MET A 50 -5.46 46.42 19.30
C MET A 50 -5.15 47.14 17.97
N GLY A 51 -5.52 46.56 16.83
CA GLY A 51 -5.10 47.01 15.50
C GLY A 51 -5.97 48.07 14.82
N GLY A 52 -7.20 48.31 15.29
CA GLY A 52 -8.11 49.33 14.72
C GLY A 52 -8.53 49.12 13.25
N GLU A 53 -8.28 47.95 12.68
CA GLU A 53 -8.54 47.61 11.27
C GLU A 53 -9.93 46.99 11.04
N ASP A 54 -10.33 46.88 9.77
CA ASP A 54 -11.54 46.16 9.34
C ASP A 54 -11.50 44.67 9.71
N VAL A 55 -12.16 44.33 10.83
CA VAL A 55 -12.19 42.99 11.42
C VAL A 55 -13.00 41.99 10.60
N SER A 56 -13.97 42.47 9.81
CA SER A 56 -14.96 41.65 9.11
C SER A 56 -14.32 40.64 8.14
N ALA A 57 -13.40 41.10 7.27
CA ALA A 57 -12.74 40.23 6.30
C ALA A 57 -11.81 39.18 6.96
N LYS A 58 -11.13 39.56 8.05
CA LYS A 58 -10.24 38.65 8.80
C LYS A 58 -11.04 37.60 9.56
N LEU A 59 -12.16 37.99 10.15
CA LEU A 59 -13.06 37.10 10.87
C LEU A 59 -13.69 36.07 9.93
N ILE A 60 -14.18 36.49 8.77
CA ILE A 60 -14.73 35.57 7.75
C ILE A 60 -13.67 34.53 7.35
N ARG A 61 -12.45 34.97 7.02
CA ARG A 61 -11.35 34.05 6.64
C ARG A 61 -11.05 33.06 7.76
N LYS A 62 -10.98 33.52 8.99
CA LYS A 62 -10.64 32.69 10.15
C LYS A 62 -11.74 31.68 10.49
N THR A 63 -13.01 32.10 10.43
CA THR A 63 -14.17 31.23 10.65
C THR A 63 -14.25 30.14 9.57
N LEU A 64 -14.03 30.48 8.29
CA LEU A 64 -13.99 29.48 7.21
C LEU A 64 -12.85 28.49 7.40
N TYR A 65 -11.67 28.96 7.79
CA TYR A 65 -10.51 28.10 8.04
C TYR A 65 -10.78 27.12 9.18
N VAL A 66 -11.20 27.61 10.35
CA VAL A 66 -11.51 26.74 11.50
C VAL A 66 -12.70 25.81 11.21
N GLY A 67 -13.74 26.29 10.53
CA GLY A 67 -14.88 25.48 10.13
C GLY A 67 -14.51 24.34 9.18
N ALA A 68 -13.63 24.59 8.21
CA ALA A 68 -13.12 23.55 7.32
C ALA A 68 -12.32 22.48 8.07
N PHE A 69 -11.44 22.88 8.99
CA PHE A 69 -10.68 21.93 9.82
C PHE A 69 -11.59 21.15 10.78
N ALA A 70 -12.58 21.79 11.38
CA ALA A 70 -13.57 21.12 12.22
C ALA A 70 -14.35 20.05 11.42
N PHE A 71 -14.74 20.36 10.18
CA PHE A 71 -15.37 19.39 9.28
C PHE A 71 -14.45 18.21 8.96
N ILE A 72 -13.18 18.48 8.61
CA ILE A 72 -12.18 17.46 8.28
C ILE A 72 -11.93 16.54 9.49
N ILE A 73 -11.73 17.10 10.69
CA ILE A 73 -11.48 16.33 11.90
C ILE A 73 -12.72 15.51 12.27
N GLY A 74 -13.91 16.10 12.20
CA GLY A 74 -15.17 15.41 12.52
C GLY A 74 -15.51 14.26 11.58
N ASN A 75 -15.06 14.31 10.32
CA ASN A 75 -15.31 13.28 9.31
C ASN A 75 -14.04 12.51 8.90
N PHE A 76 -12.96 12.60 9.66
CA PHE A 76 -11.63 12.18 9.22
C PHE A 76 -11.57 10.71 8.78
N ASN A 77 -12.20 9.81 9.55
CA ASN A 77 -12.27 8.38 9.19
C ASN A 77 -13.00 8.15 7.86
N ALA A 78 -14.12 8.86 7.62
CA ALA A 78 -14.87 8.77 6.38
C ALA A 78 -14.08 9.33 5.19
N LEU A 79 -13.45 10.50 5.36
CA LEU A 79 -12.59 11.10 4.33
C LEU A 79 -11.43 10.18 3.96
N ALA A 80 -10.77 9.59 4.96
CA ALA A 80 -9.67 8.67 4.71
C ALA A 80 -10.12 7.39 3.97
N LYS A 81 -11.31 6.86 4.30
CA LYS A 81 -11.92 5.75 3.56
C LYS A 81 -12.21 6.12 2.11
N ILE A 82 -12.71 7.33 1.84
CA ILE A 82 -12.93 7.82 0.48
C ILE A 82 -11.60 7.90 -0.28
N VAL A 83 -10.58 8.53 0.31
CA VAL A 83 -9.25 8.66 -0.31
C VAL A 83 -8.65 7.29 -0.64
N PHE A 84 -8.73 6.36 0.30
CA PHE A 84 -8.28 4.98 0.10
C PHE A 84 -9.01 4.30 -1.06
N ASN A 85 -10.34 4.36 -1.06
CA ASN A 85 -11.16 3.76 -2.12
C ASN A 85 -10.86 4.41 -3.48
N SER A 86 -10.63 5.72 -3.53
CA SER A 86 -10.23 6.41 -4.76
C SER A 86 -8.90 5.91 -5.28
N PHE A 87 -7.86 5.78 -4.44
CA PHE A 87 -6.55 5.29 -4.87
C PHE A 87 -6.60 3.84 -5.35
N ALA A 88 -7.27 2.96 -4.61
CA ALA A 88 -7.45 1.58 -5.03
C ALA A 88 -8.26 1.47 -6.34
N GLY A 89 -9.27 2.33 -6.53
CA GLY A 89 -10.11 2.34 -7.73
C GLY A 89 -9.39 2.85 -8.96
N LEU A 90 -8.61 3.91 -8.80
CA LEU A 90 -7.74 4.41 -9.85
C LEU A 90 -6.70 3.36 -10.25
N GLY A 91 -6.15 2.62 -9.28
CA GLY A 91 -5.26 1.49 -9.54
C GLY A 91 -5.91 0.39 -10.38
N LEU A 92 -7.14 0.02 -10.04
CA LEU A 92 -7.94 -0.97 -10.77
C LEU A 92 -8.31 -0.52 -12.19
N LEU A 93 -8.69 0.75 -12.35
CA LEU A 93 -8.98 1.30 -13.67
C LEU A 93 -7.73 1.33 -14.55
N ALA A 94 -6.58 1.68 -13.96
CA ALA A 94 -5.31 1.74 -14.68
C ALA A 94 -4.75 0.36 -15.03
N SER A 95 -5.03 -0.69 -14.26
CA SER A 95 -4.64 -2.06 -14.60
C SER A 95 -5.51 -2.68 -15.68
N GLY A 96 -6.68 -2.11 -15.98
CA GLY A 96 -7.63 -2.68 -16.94
C GLY A 96 -8.24 -4.02 -16.52
N SER A 97 -8.04 -4.43 -15.26
CA SER A 97 -8.53 -5.71 -14.74
C SER A 97 -10.03 -5.64 -14.43
N GLY A 98 -10.80 -6.65 -14.81
CA GLY A 98 -12.22 -6.79 -14.44
C GLY A 98 -12.47 -7.17 -12.97
N LEU A 99 -11.46 -7.06 -12.10
CA LEU A 99 -11.54 -7.39 -10.68
C LEU A 99 -12.32 -6.32 -9.93
N SER A 100 -13.14 -6.74 -8.97
CA SER A 100 -13.82 -5.79 -8.09
C SER A 100 -12.88 -5.22 -7.03
N HIS A 101 -13.21 -4.03 -6.54
CA HIS A 101 -12.48 -3.31 -5.47
C HIS A 101 -12.21 -4.15 -4.23
N ALA A 102 -13.18 -4.98 -3.84
CA ALA A 102 -13.11 -5.80 -2.64
C ALA A 102 -12.17 -7.00 -2.82
N GLU A 103 -12.06 -7.52 -4.04
CA GLU A 103 -11.22 -8.65 -4.39
C GLU A 103 -9.76 -8.25 -4.57
N PHE A 104 -9.54 -7.03 -5.02
CA PHE A 104 -8.22 -6.50 -5.32
C PHE A 104 -7.38 -6.22 -4.05
N LEU A 105 -8.06 -5.83 -2.98
CA LEU A 105 -7.45 -5.45 -1.70
C LEU A 105 -7.24 -6.63 -0.75
N GLN A 106 -7.39 -7.86 -1.23
CA GLN A 106 -7.20 -9.09 -0.46
C GLN A 106 -5.82 -9.69 -0.74
N PRO A 107 -4.82 -9.47 0.13
CA PRO A 107 -3.50 -10.10 -0.04
C PRO A 107 -3.55 -11.62 -0.10
N GLY A 108 -4.51 -12.27 0.56
CA GLY A 108 -4.67 -13.73 0.49
C GLY A 108 -5.00 -14.23 -0.92
N ARG A 109 -5.78 -13.47 -1.69
CA ARG A 109 -6.08 -13.81 -3.09
C ARG A 109 -4.84 -13.78 -3.96
N LEU A 110 -3.95 -12.81 -3.75
CA LEU A 110 -2.70 -12.73 -4.51
C LEU A 110 -1.81 -13.95 -4.26
N ALA A 111 -1.77 -14.43 -3.02
CA ALA A 111 -1.08 -15.66 -2.69
C ALA A 111 -1.75 -16.90 -3.31
N THR A 112 -3.09 -16.96 -3.39
CA THR A 112 -3.81 -18.03 -4.12
C THR A 112 -3.47 -18.02 -5.61
N ILE A 113 -3.44 -16.84 -6.25
CA ILE A 113 -3.04 -16.71 -7.66
C ILE A 113 -1.61 -17.23 -7.89
N GLY A 114 -0.70 -16.99 -6.94
CA GLY A 114 0.65 -17.56 -6.98
C GLY A 114 0.68 -19.09 -6.90
N VAL A 115 -0.15 -19.68 -6.04
CA VAL A 115 -0.30 -21.14 -5.94
C VAL A 115 -0.87 -21.73 -7.22
N ASP A 116 -1.91 -21.10 -7.76
CA ASP A 116 -2.56 -21.53 -9.01
C ASP A 116 -1.63 -21.38 -10.21
N ALA A 117 -0.83 -20.31 -10.27
CA ALA A 117 0.21 -20.13 -11.28
C ALA A 117 1.34 -21.18 -11.19
N GLY A 118 1.59 -21.73 -10.01
CA GLY A 118 2.57 -22.80 -9.80
C GLY A 118 2.03 -24.21 -10.10
N GLY A 119 0.72 -24.43 -10.02
CA GLY A 119 0.07 -25.72 -10.26
C GLY A 119 0.51 -26.43 -11.55
N PRO A 120 0.59 -25.74 -12.69
CA PRO A 120 1.02 -26.34 -13.96
C PRO A 120 2.44 -26.89 -13.97
N LEU A 121 3.36 -26.22 -13.29
CA LEU A 121 4.74 -26.67 -13.16
C LEU A 121 4.79 -27.98 -12.35
N LEU A 122 3.97 -28.10 -11.31
CA LEU A 122 3.81 -29.34 -10.55
C LEU A 122 3.20 -30.47 -11.40
N GLU A 123 2.23 -30.15 -12.27
CA GLU A 123 1.64 -31.16 -13.15
C GLU A 123 2.67 -31.68 -14.16
N GLN A 124 3.48 -30.81 -14.76
CA GLN A 124 4.58 -31.21 -15.64
C GLN A 124 5.64 -32.06 -14.93
N ILE A 125 5.98 -31.70 -13.68
CA ILE A 125 6.84 -32.55 -12.83
C ILE A 125 6.21 -33.92 -12.62
N SER A 126 4.91 -34.00 -12.34
CA SER A 126 4.23 -35.27 -12.09
C SER A 126 4.23 -36.20 -13.32
N LYS A 127 4.08 -35.64 -14.53
CA LYS A 127 4.13 -36.38 -15.81
C LYS A 127 5.52 -36.97 -16.08
N LEU A 128 6.58 -36.23 -15.71
CA LEU A 128 7.97 -36.68 -15.84
C LEU A 128 8.44 -37.57 -14.69
N SER A 129 7.64 -37.71 -13.63
CA SER A 129 7.96 -38.48 -12.42
C SER A 129 7.54 -39.96 -12.50
N GLY A 130 7.19 -40.47 -13.69
CA GLY A 130 6.94 -41.90 -13.92
C GLY A 130 8.23 -42.74 -13.91
N PHE A 131 8.17 -43.94 -13.32
CA PHE A 131 9.30 -44.89 -13.35
C PHE A 131 9.32 -45.60 -14.72
N PRO A 132 10.43 -45.63 -15.50
CA PRO A 132 11.82 -45.21 -15.22
C PRO A 132 12.22 -43.81 -15.73
N GLU A 133 11.31 -43.05 -16.33
CA GLU A 133 11.54 -41.74 -16.96
C GLU A 133 12.07 -40.65 -15.99
N VAL A 134 11.81 -40.80 -14.69
CA VAL A 134 12.35 -39.95 -13.61
C VAL A 134 13.87 -39.81 -13.70
N PHE A 135 14.57 -40.92 -13.97
CA PHE A 135 16.04 -40.91 -14.00
C PHE A 135 16.57 -40.30 -15.31
N GLY A 136 15.80 -40.35 -16.40
CA GLY A 136 16.15 -39.71 -17.67
C GLY A 136 15.94 -38.20 -17.66
N ASN A 137 14.92 -37.72 -16.95
CA ASN A 137 14.50 -36.32 -16.94
C ASN A 137 14.78 -35.59 -15.62
N LEU A 138 15.67 -36.14 -14.78
CA LEU A 138 15.97 -35.60 -13.45
C LEU A 138 16.41 -34.12 -13.51
N HIS A 139 17.16 -33.72 -14.54
CA HIS A 139 17.58 -32.34 -14.75
C HIS A 139 16.38 -31.40 -15.01
N THR A 140 15.44 -31.81 -15.88
CA THR A 140 14.22 -31.06 -16.19
C THR A 140 13.32 -30.93 -14.97
N ILE A 141 13.15 -32.01 -14.21
CA ILE A 141 12.37 -32.03 -12.97
C ILE A 141 12.92 -31.02 -11.96
N LEU A 142 14.25 -30.97 -11.79
CA LEU A 142 14.90 -30.03 -10.88
C LEU A 142 14.65 -28.56 -11.28
N VAL A 143 14.74 -28.24 -12.57
CA VAL A 143 14.51 -26.86 -13.06
C VAL A 143 13.04 -26.46 -12.92
N LEU A 144 12.10 -27.33 -13.27
CA LEU A 144 10.68 -27.11 -13.08
C LEU A 144 10.33 -26.89 -11.59
N PHE A 145 10.93 -27.70 -10.71
CA PHE A 145 10.72 -27.59 -9.27
C PHE A 145 11.29 -26.27 -8.71
N LEU A 146 12.46 -25.86 -9.17
CA LEU A 146 13.04 -24.57 -8.81
C LEU A 146 12.18 -23.41 -9.30
N ALA A 147 11.71 -23.45 -10.55
CA ALA A 147 10.82 -22.43 -11.10
C ALA A 147 9.53 -22.32 -10.29
N TRP A 148 8.92 -23.47 -9.94
CA TRP A 148 7.74 -23.52 -9.09
C TRP A 148 7.98 -22.85 -7.72
N LEU A 149 9.08 -23.18 -7.06
CA LEU A 149 9.42 -22.61 -5.76
C LEU A 149 9.59 -21.09 -5.84
N VAL A 150 10.28 -20.60 -6.88
CA VAL A 150 10.50 -19.16 -7.09
C VAL A 150 9.18 -18.42 -7.33
N VAL A 151 8.26 -18.99 -8.12
CA VAL A 151 6.92 -18.41 -8.36
C VAL A 151 6.17 -18.27 -7.04
N ILE A 152 6.09 -19.34 -6.24
CA ILE A 152 5.40 -19.32 -4.94
C ILE A 152 5.99 -18.24 -4.03
N VAL A 153 7.31 -18.22 -3.85
CA VAL A 153 7.99 -17.25 -2.99
C VAL A 153 7.74 -15.81 -3.45
N SER A 154 7.75 -15.56 -4.76
CA SER A 154 7.52 -14.23 -5.34
C SER A 154 6.12 -13.71 -5.01
N PHE A 155 5.08 -14.51 -5.22
CA PHE A 155 3.71 -14.11 -4.94
C PHE A 155 3.42 -13.99 -3.43
N PHE A 156 4.02 -14.83 -2.59
CA PHE A 156 3.92 -14.70 -1.14
C PHE A 156 4.51 -13.38 -0.65
N PHE A 157 5.67 -12.99 -1.17
CA PHE A 157 6.27 -11.71 -0.84
C PHE A 157 5.39 -10.53 -1.28
N LEU A 158 4.81 -10.60 -2.49
CA LEU A 158 3.86 -9.59 -2.96
C LEU A 158 2.61 -9.47 -2.07
N ALA A 159 2.06 -10.60 -1.62
CA ALA A 159 0.94 -10.62 -0.70
C ALA A 159 1.28 -9.94 0.63
N ILE A 160 2.45 -10.23 1.20
CA ILE A 160 2.95 -9.56 2.41
C ILE A 160 3.13 -8.06 2.17
N GLN A 161 3.71 -7.68 1.02
CA GLN A 161 3.90 -6.27 0.67
C GLN A 161 2.57 -5.52 0.57
N LEU A 162 1.55 -6.13 -0.05
CA LEU A 162 0.19 -5.56 -0.10
C LEU A 162 -0.38 -5.42 1.30
N PHE A 163 -0.29 -6.46 2.13
CA PHE A 163 -0.72 -6.39 3.53
C PHE A 163 -0.06 -5.24 4.29
N VAL A 164 1.28 -5.12 4.22
CA VAL A 164 2.04 -4.08 4.92
C VAL A 164 1.62 -2.68 4.45
N THR A 165 1.50 -2.46 3.14
CA THR A 165 1.12 -1.14 2.59
C THR A 165 -0.31 -0.74 2.98
N LEU A 166 -1.26 -1.68 3.03
CA LEU A 166 -2.62 -1.44 3.48
C LEU A 166 -2.69 -1.09 4.98
N VAL A 167 -1.93 -1.82 5.81
CA VAL A 167 -1.83 -1.52 7.25
C VAL A 167 -1.12 -0.19 7.48
N GLU A 168 -0.05 0.10 6.73
CA GLU A 168 0.67 1.38 6.78
C GLU A 168 -0.26 2.55 6.52
N PHE A 169 -1.10 2.48 5.48
CA PHE A 169 -2.08 3.53 5.18
C PHE A 169 -3.04 3.76 6.36
N LYS A 170 -3.60 2.68 6.92
CA LYS A 170 -4.53 2.77 8.05
C LYS A 170 -3.86 3.34 9.31
N LEU A 171 -2.65 2.91 9.65
CA LEU A 171 -1.90 3.41 10.80
C LEU A 171 -1.50 4.88 10.62
N THR A 172 -1.03 5.26 9.43
CA THR A 172 -0.64 6.64 9.12
C THR A 172 -1.84 7.57 9.16
N THR A 173 -3.01 7.09 8.71
CA THR A 173 -4.28 7.82 8.83
C THR A 173 -4.65 8.02 10.31
N LEU A 174 -4.54 7.00 11.15
CA LEU A 174 -4.83 7.14 12.58
C LEU A 174 -3.88 8.16 13.25
N ALA A 175 -2.58 8.11 12.93
CA ALA A 175 -1.63 9.12 13.40
C ALA A 175 -1.99 10.53 12.87
N GLY A 176 -2.43 10.62 11.62
CA GLY A 176 -2.96 11.84 11.01
C GLY A 176 -4.10 12.43 11.82
N PHE A 177 -5.08 11.61 12.20
CA PHE A 177 -6.21 12.07 13.00
C PHE A 177 -5.81 12.73 14.32
N VAL A 178 -4.80 12.18 15.01
CA VAL A 178 -4.29 12.75 16.26
C VAL A 178 -3.52 14.06 16.03
N LEU A 179 -2.85 14.20 14.89
CA LEU A 179 -1.95 15.32 14.61
C LEU A 179 -2.58 16.46 13.79
N VAL A 180 -3.71 16.23 13.11
CA VAL A 180 -4.45 17.25 12.35
C VAL A 180 -4.85 18.47 13.18
N PRO A 181 -5.28 18.37 14.46
CA PRO A 181 -5.61 19.54 15.26
C PRO A 181 -4.49 20.58 15.35
N PHE A 182 -3.23 20.14 15.30
CA PHE A 182 -2.06 21.03 15.34
C PHE A 182 -1.93 21.92 14.09
N ALA A 183 -2.67 21.63 13.01
CA ALA A 183 -2.79 22.51 11.84
C ALA A 183 -3.39 23.87 12.17
N LEU A 184 -4.30 23.93 13.16
CA LEU A 184 -5.02 25.14 13.53
C LEU A 184 -4.11 26.26 14.05
N TRP A 185 -2.91 25.89 14.51
CA TRP A 185 -1.94 26.81 15.06
C TRP A 185 -0.72 26.93 14.13
N ASN A 186 -0.48 28.13 13.59
CA ASN A 186 0.56 28.37 12.59
C ASN A 186 1.98 27.92 13.01
N LYS A 187 2.30 27.91 14.31
CA LYS A 187 3.63 27.45 14.77
C LYS A 187 3.77 25.92 14.80
N THR A 188 2.67 25.17 14.89
CA THR A 188 2.67 23.70 14.97
C THR A 188 2.09 23.05 13.71
N ALA A 189 1.64 23.85 12.75
CA ALA A 189 1.01 23.37 11.51
C ALA A 189 1.91 22.42 10.70
N PHE A 190 3.23 22.56 10.82
CA PHE A 190 4.20 21.67 10.17
C PHE A 190 4.04 20.20 10.58
N LEU A 191 3.56 19.92 11.80
CA LEU A 191 3.32 18.55 12.28
C LEU A 191 2.18 17.91 11.51
N ALA A 192 1.06 18.64 11.37
CA ALA A 192 -0.09 18.18 10.62
C ALA A 192 0.23 18.04 9.12
N GLU A 193 0.95 19.00 8.54
CA GLU A 193 1.34 18.99 7.13
C GLU A 193 2.18 17.74 6.77
N LYS A 194 3.19 17.41 7.58
CA LYS A 194 4.02 16.21 7.37
C LYS A 194 3.20 14.92 7.40
N VAL A 195 2.26 14.82 8.34
CA VAL A 195 1.50 13.58 8.53
C VAL A 195 0.43 13.45 7.44
N LEU A 196 -0.23 14.54 7.06
CA LEU A 196 -1.14 14.57 5.92
C LEU A 196 -0.40 14.20 4.62
N GLY A 197 0.81 14.71 4.42
CA GLY A 197 1.69 14.31 3.31
C GLY A 197 1.98 12.80 3.32
N ASN A 198 2.24 12.22 4.48
CA ASN A 198 2.45 10.77 4.63
C ASN A 198 1.17 9.95 4.35
N VAL A 199 -0.02 10.44 4.75
CA VAL A 199 -1.29 9.77 4.41
C VAL A 199 -1.46 9.73 2.88
N VAL A 200 -1.22 10.85 2.20
CA VAL A 200 -1.28 10.88 0.73
C VAL A 200 -0.21 9.98 0.11
N SER A 201 1.02 10.00 0.64
CA SER A 201 2.12 9.15 0.17
C SER A 201 1.81 7.65 0.29
N SER A 202 1.30 7.22 1.45
CA SER A 202 0.86 5.85 1.67
C SER A 202 -0.32 5.48 0.76
N GLY A 203 -1.23 6.42 0.48
CA GLY A 203 -2.31 6.21 -0.50
C GLY A 203 -1.79 5.96 -1.91
N VAL A 204 -0.77 6.70 -2.36
CA VAL A 204 -0.15 6.48 -3.66
C VAL A 204 0.66 5.18 -3.71
N LYS A 205 1.26 4.74 -2.61
CA LYS A 205 1.85 3.38 -2.54
C LYS A 205 0.80 2.31 -2.84
N VAL A 206 -0.38 2.42 -2.23
CA VAL A 206 -1.50 1.50 -2.47
C VAL A 206 -1.93 1.55 -3.94
N LEU A 207 -2.03 2.74 -4.55
CA LEU A 207 -2.33 2.88 -5.98
C LEU A 207 -1.28 2.18 -6.87
N VAL A 208 0.00 2.42 -6.63
CA VAL A 208 1.07 1.84 -7.48
C VAL A 208 1.11 0.33 -7.35
N LEU A 209 1.02 -0.18 -6.13
CA LEU A 209 0.94 -1.62 -5.90
C LEU A 209 -0.33 -2.20 -6.53
N ALA A 210 -1.42 -1.41 -6.53
CA ALA A 210 -2.66 -1.82 -7.15
C ALA A 210 -2.52 -2.02 -8.67
N VAL A 211 -1.84 -1.09 -9.33
CA VAL A 211 -1.55 -1.22 -10.77
C VAL A 211 -0.65 -2.43 -11.05
N ILE A 212 0.43 -2.61 -10.27
CA ILE A 212 1.40 -3.71 -10.46
C ILE A 212 0.71 -5.06 -10.32
N VAL A 213 -0.06 -5.25 -9.24
CA VAL A 213 -0.76 -6.50 -8.99
C VAL A 213 -1.85 -6.72 -10.04
N GLY A 214 -2.62 -5.70 -10.41
CA GLY A 214 -3.65 -5.83 -11.44
C GLY A 214 -3.09 -6.29 -12.78
N ILE A 215 -2.02 -5.65 -13.27
CA ILE A 215 -1.33 -6.06 -14.51
C ILE A 215 -0.74 -7.47 -14.35
N GLY A 216 -0.10 -7.75 -13.21
CA GLY A 216 0.51 -9.05 -12.94
C GLY A 216 -0.49 -10.20 -12.99
N THR A 217 -1.68 -10.03 -12.38
CA THR A 217 -2.74 -11.05 -12.41
C THR A 217 -3.26 -11.31 -13.83
N GLY A 218 -3.36 -10.27 -14.67
CA GLY A 218 -3.75 -10.43 -16.08
C GLY A 218 -2.71 -11.21 -16.88
N LEU A 219 -1.43 -10.85 -16.76
CA LEU A 219 -0.33 -11.54 -17.47
C LEU A 219 -0.22 -13.02 -17.08
N PHE A 220 -0.39 -13.35 -15.80
CA PHE A 220 -0.29 -14.74 -15.33
C PHE A 220 -1.49 -15.60 -15.73
N ALA A 221 -2.65 -15.00 -16.04
CA ALA A 221 -3.77 -15.75 -16.62
C ALA A 221 -3.44 -16.27 -18.03
N GLU A 222 -2.61 -15.57 -18.80
CA GLU A 222 -2.14 -16.02 -20.12
C GLU A 222 -1.16 -17.20 -20.00
N PHE A 223 -0.37 -17.24 -18.92
CA PHE A 223 0.58 -18.33 -18.66
C PHE A 223 -0.06 -19.62 -18.14
N GLN A 224 -1.36 -19.62 -17.83
CA GLN A 224 -2.11 -20.84 -17.49
C GLN A 224 -2.43 -21.73 -18.70
N VAL A 225 -2.03 -21.33 -19.91
CA VAL A 225 -2.12 -22.17 -21.11
C VAL A 225 -0.78 -22.86 -21.32
N HIS A 226 -0.71 -24.15 -20.99
CA HIS A 226 0.54 -24.91 -21.05
C HIS A 226 0.70 -25.61 -22.40
N PRO A 227 1.93 -25.72 -22.91
CA PRO A 227 2.22 -26.64 -24.01
C PRO A 227 1.97 -28.10 -23.57
N ASP A 228 1.53 -28.95 -24.51
CA ASP A 228 1.25 -30.38 -24.29
C ASP A 228 2.49 -31.17 -23.84
N GLU A 229 3.68 -30.68 -24.16
CA GLU A 229 4.97 -31.25 -23.74
C GLU A 229 5.62 -30.43 -22.62
N PRO A 230 6.22 -31.10 -21.61
CA PRO A 230 6.92 -30.42 -20.53
C PRO A 230 8.14 -29.66 -21.08
N SER A 231 8.17 -28.35 -20.86
CA SER A 231 9.16 -27.43 -21.45
C SER A 231 9.88 -26.61 -20.40
N ILE A 232 11.21 -26.71 -20.39
CA ILE A 232 12.08 -25.89 -19.53
C ILE A 232 11.94 -24.41 -19.88
N ASP A 233 11.84 -24.08 -21.17
CA ASP A 233 11.76 -22.69 -21.62
C ASP A 233 10.51 -22.01 -21.06
N HIS A 234 9.37 -22.70 -21.07
CA HIS A 234 8.14 -22.19 -20.46
C HIS A 234 8.31 -21.97 -18.95
N ALA A 235 8.90 -22.92 -18.23
CA ALA A 235 9.17 -22.78 -16.81
C ALA A 235 10.08 -21.59 -16.48
N LEU A 236 11.12 -21.36 -17.28
CA LEU A 236 12.03 -20.22 -17.13
C LEU A 236 11.35 -18.87 -17.42
N VAL A 237 10.43 -18.81 -18.40
CA VAL A 237 9.64 -17.61 -18.70
C VAL A 237 8.71 -17.27 -17.54
N VAL A 238 7.98 -18.24 -16.99
CA VAL A 238 7.09 -18.05 -15.84
C VAL A 238 7.89 -17.62 -14.60
N MET A 239 9.05 -18.25 -14.39
CA MET A 239 9.97 -17.87 -13.31
C MET A 239 10.45 -16.42 -13.47
N LEU A 240 10.90 -16.02 -14.67
CA LEU A 240 11.34 -14.65 -14.94
C LEU A 240 10.21 -13.63 -14.73
N ALA A 241 9.01 -13.93 -15.22
CA ALA A 241 7.83 -13.08 -15.02
C ALA A 241 7.52 -12.90 -13.52
N SER A 242 7.64 -13.97 -12.71
CA SER A 242 7.38 -13.91 -11.27
C SER A 242 8.41 -13.06 -10.52
N LEU A 243 9.69 -13.20 -10.89
CA LEU A 243 10.78 -12.38 -10.36
C LEU A 243 10.65 -10.91 -10.76
N ALA A 244 10.21 -10.63 -12.00
CA ALA A 244 9.97 -9.27 -12.46
C ALA A 244 8.82 -8.61 -11.67
N LEU A 245 7.72 -9.34 -11.44
CA LEU A 245 6.63 -8.85 -10.58
C LEU A 245 7.08 -8.64 -9.14
N LEU A 246 7.86 -9.57 -8.57
CA LEU A 246 8.45 -9.43 -7.24
C LEU A 246 9.28 -8.14 -7.14
N ALA A 247 10.18 -7.92 -8.11
CA ALA A 247 10.99 -6.71 -8.16
C ALA A 247 10.13 -5.45 -8.23
N LEU A 248 9.08 -5.44 -9.06
CA LEU A 248 8.14 -4.33 -9.14
C LEU A 248 7.41 -4.10 -7.82
N GLY A 249 6.96 -5.14 -7.12
CA GLY A 249 6.30 -4.99 -5.81
C GLY A 249 7.24 -4.47 -4.71
N ILE A 250 8.51 -4.82 -4.76
CA ILE A 250 9.53 -4.29 -3.83
C ILE A 250 9.81 -2.81 -4.11
N PHE A 251 10.07 -2.46 -5.37
CA PHE A 251 10.56 -1.12 -5.73
C PHE A 251 9.45 -0.12 -6.03
N GLY A 252 8.30 -0.56 -6.52
CA GLY A 252 7.16 0.28 -6.91
C GLY A 252 6.68 1.21 -5.79
N PRO A 253 6.39 0.69 -4.57
CA PRO A 253 6.00 1.53 -3.43
C PRO A 253 7.08 2.56 -3.04
N GLY A 254 8.36 2.23 -3.20
CA GLY A 254 9.47 3.17 -2.97
C GLY A 254 9.44 4.36 -3.95
N ILE A 255 9.15 4.09 -5.23
CA ILE A 255 9.01 5.12 -6.27
C ILE A 255 7.84 6.06 -5.93
N ALA A 256 6.69 5.50 -5.56
CA ALA A 256 5.50 6.26 -5.14
C ALA A 256 5.79 7.24 -3.99
N THR A 257 6.60 6.79 -3.03
CA THR A 257 6.97 7.59 -1.85
C THR A 257 7.88 8.75 -2.21
N GLY A 258 8.86 8.52 -3.08
CA GLY A 258 9.82 9.54 -3.52
C GLY A 258 9.16 10.70 -4.27
N LEU A 259 8.10 10.43 -5.04
CA LEU A 259 7.37 11.47 -5.78
C LEU A 259 6.70 12.51 -4.88
N ILE A 260 6.20 12.10 -3.71
CA ILE A 260 5.45 12.98 -2.82
C ILE A 260 6.34 13.60 -1.76
N SER A 261 7.36 12.87 -1.29
CA SER A 261 8.28 13.35 -0.26
C SER A 261 9.38 14.29 -0.79
N GLY A 262 9.55 14.38 -2.11
CA GLY A 262 10.58 15.22 -2.74
C GLY A 262 12.02 14.82 -2.41
N GLY A 263 12.22 13.68 -1.74
CA GLY A 263 13.51 13.17 -1.30
C GLY A 263 14.21 12.33 -2.38
N PRO A 264 15.54 12.11 -2.27
CA PRO A 264 16.30 11.25 -3.18
C PRO A 264 15.68 9.85 -3.23
N GLN A 265 15.29 9.43 -4.43
CA GLN A 265 14.65 8.14 -4.66
C GLN A 265 15.72 7.06 -4.49
N LEU A 266 15.73 6.37 -3.35
CA LEU A 266 16.59 5.21 -3.15
C LEU A 266 16.04 4.02 -3.94
N GLY A 267 16.13 4.09 -5.27
CA GLY A 267 15.90 2.95 -6.14
C GLY A 267 16.95 1.87 -5.92
N ALA A 268 16.75 0.69 -6.51
CA ALA A 268 17.66 -0.47 -6.40
C ALA A 268 19.15 -0.12 -6.60
N GLY A 269 19.46 0.87 -7.46
CA GLY A 269 20.82 1.37 -7.68
C GLY A 269 21.44 2.13 -6.49
N ALA A 270 20.64 2.79 -5.65
CA ALA A 270 21.14 3.46 -4.45
C ALA A 270 21.40 2.48 -3.30
N MET A 271 20.62 1.40 -3.21
CA MET A 271 20.88 0.28 -2.29
C MET A 271 22.14 -0.49 -2.68
N ALA A 272 22.30 -0.79 -3.98
CA ALA A 272 23.53 -1.40 -4.50
C ALA A 272 24.75 -0.48 -4.32
N GLY A 273 24.58 0.83 -4.55
CA GLY A 273 25.63 1.83 -4.29
C GLY A 273 25.98 2.01 -2.83
N ALA A 274 25.01 1.93 -1.91
CA ALA A 274 25.25 1.99 -0.47
C ALA A 274 25.93 0.71 0.06
N ALA A 275 25.55 -0.47 -0.47
CA ALA A 275 26.21 -1.73 -0.15
C ALA A 275 27.65 -1.80 -0.68
N LEU A 276 27.89 -1.32 -1.90
CA LEU A 276 29.24 -1.19 -2.48
C LEU A 276 30.06 -0.10 -1.77
N GLY A 277 29.43 0.98 -1.32
CA GLY A 277 30.08 2.04 -0.55
C GLY A 277 30.46 1.62 0.86
N ALA A 278 29.66 0.78 1.53
CA ALA A 278 29.96 0.23 2.85
C ALA A 278 30.97 -0.94 2.80
N ALA A 279 31.07 -1.65 1.67
CA ALA A 279 32.09 -2.67 1.43
C ALA A 279 33.43 -2.09 0.92
N GLY A 280 33.45 -0.82 0.50
CA GLY A 280 34.61 -0.10 -0.03
C GLY A 280 35.33 0.81 0.96
N THR A 281 34.96 0.81 2.24
CA THR A 281 35.65 1.51 3.34
C THR A 281 36.21 0.54 4.36
#